data_AF-A0A672GLC0-F1
#
_entry.id   AF-A0A672GLC0-F1
#
_cell.length_a   1.000
_cell.length_b   1.000
_cell.length_c   1.000
_cell.angle_alpha   90.00
_cell.angle_beta   90.00
_cell.angle_gamma   90.00
#
_symmetry.space_group_name_H-M   'P 1'
#
loop_
_entity.id
_entity.type
_entity.pdbx_description
1 polymer ?
#
loop_
_entity_poly.entity_id
_entity_poly.type
_entity_poly.pdbx_seq_one_letter_code
_entity_poly.pdbx_strand_id
1 'polypeptide(L)'
;MTSSEQWLALSVALLCFYAGAECKRNFKCPSGCTCTKETIICVGTAQIPRTIPNEINSLSMVNGSIAEITEGMFSLMPSLQLLSLANNKMRFLPRDLFFDLDSLLELDLRGNSFQCICENKWLMTWLKNTNATVSDVFCAGPNDMKGKRLNDLPIPPGECISTDFVRHQSIPVQAMSADIFSFKEDIYIALAAPNTNSCVIMEWDHIEMNFRKFDNITGRDIHSLQVDGPTGTQ
;
A
#
# COMPACT_ATOMS: atom_id res chain seq x y z
N MET A 1 23.78 -51.67 -6.13
CA MET A 1 22.47 -51.06 -6.41
C MET A 1 22.62 -50.21 -7.66
N THR A 2 21.74 -50.43 -8.63
CA THR A 2 21.94 -50.18 -10.06
C THR A 2 21.76 -48.71 -10.45
N SER A 3 22.49 -48.29 -11.51
CA SER A 3 22.53 -46.94 -12.08
C SER A 3 21.17 -46.34 -12.44
N SER A 4 20.08 -47.10 -12.46
CA SER A 4 18.71 -46.66 -12.74
C SER A 4 18.00 -45.97 -11.56
N GLU A 5 18.43 -46.20 -10.32
CA GLU A 5 17.79 -45.60 -9.14
C GLU A 5 18.30 -44.19 -8.81
N GLN A 6 19.47 -43.80 -9.35
CA GLN A 6 20.05 -42.46 -9.16
C GLN A 6 19.37 -41.40 -10.04
N TRP A 7 18.87 -41.78 -11.23
CA TRP A 7 18.20 -40.84 -12.15
C TRP A 7 16.79 -40.46 -11.67
N LEU A 8 16.07 -41.37 -11.02
CA LEU A 8 14.76 -41.09 -10.42
C LEU A 8 14.87 -40.14 -9.21
N ALA A 9 15.94 -40.26 -8.41
CA ALA A 9 16.17 -39.36 -7.28
C ALA A 9 16.45 -37.92 -7.73
N LEU A 10 17.16 -37.73 -8.84
CA LEU A 10 17.46 -36.41 -9.41
C LEU A 10 16.21 -35.77 -10.04
N SER A 11 15.31 -36.54 -10.65
CA SER A 11 14.07 -36.01 -11.23
C SER A 11 13.06 -35.56 -10.17
N VAL A 12 13.01 -36.22 -9.01
CA VAL A 12 12.14 -35.81 -7.88
C VAL A 12 12.69 -34.57 -7.18
N ALA A 13 14.02 -34.47 -7.03
CA ALA A 13 14.65 -33.28 -6.46
C ALA A 13 14.40 -32.04 -7.33
N LEU A 14 14.47 -32.15 -8.67
CA LEU A 14 14.17 -31.05 -9.58
C LEU A 14 12.71 -30.59 -9.47
N LEU A 15 11.74 -31.50 -9.29
CA LEU A 15 10.33 -31.15 -9.13
C LEU A 15 10.04 -30.36 -7.85
N CYS A 16 10.81 -30.57 -6.77
CA CYS A 16 10.71 -29.76 -5.56
C CYS A 16 11.29 -28.35 -5.71
N PHE A 17 12.22 -28.12 -6.65
CA PHE A 17 12.75 -26.77 -6.93
C PHE A 17 11.83 -25.94 -7.83
N TYR A 18 10.98 -26.57 -8.65
CA TYR A 18 9.98 -25.87 -9.48
C TYR A 18 8.67 -25.57 -8.77
N ALA A 19 8.35 -26.29 -7.69
CA ALA A 19 7.31 -25.88 -6.78
C ALA A 19 7.88 -24.76 -5.91
N GLY A 20 7.82 -23.52 -6.44
CA GLY A 20 7.95 -22.33 -5.62
C GLY A 20 7.03 -22.52 -4.42
N ALA A 21 7.63 -22.81 -3.27
CA ALA A 21 6.93 -22.82 -2.01
C ALA A 21 6.49 -21.38 -1.79
N GLU A 22 5.29 -21.05 -2.28
CA GLU A 22 4.52 -19.94 -1.77
C GLU A 22 4.57 -20.14 -0.26
N CYS A 23 5.32 -19.27 0.40
CA CYS A 23 5.35 -19.21 1.85
C CYS A 23 3.96 -18.73 2.26
N LYS A 24 2.97 -19.63 2.25
CA LYS A 24 1.69 -19.44 2.92
C LYS A 24 2.04 -19.32 4.39
N ARG A 25 2.35 -18.08 4.80
CA ARG A 25 2.49 -17.73 6.20
C ARG A 25 1.20 -18.22 6.85
N ASN A 26 1.32 -19.22 7.73
CA ASN A 26 0.18 -19.72 8.49
C ASN A 26 -0.35 -18.56 9.33
N PHE A 27 -1.35 -17.87 8.80
CA PHE A 27 -2.02 -16.80 9.48
C PHE A 27 -2.68 -17.38 10.73
N LYS A 28 -2.21 -16.93 11.89
CA LYS A 28 -2.84 -17.25 13.17
C LYS A 28 -3.70 -16.06 13.55
N CYS A 29 -4.96 -16.34 13.88
CA CYS A 29 -5.87 -15.30 14.32
C CYS A 29 -5.32 -14.63 15.60
N PRO A 30 -5.20 -13.29 15.64
CA PRO A 30 -4.71 -12.59 16.81
C PRO A 30 -5.58 -12.82 18.04
N SER A 31 -4.98 -12.76 19.23
CA SER A 31 -5.72 -12.84 20.49
C SER A 31 -6.67 -11.66 20.65
N GLY A 32 -7.92 -11.93 21.00
CA GLY A 32 -8.98 -10.91 21.07
C GLY A 32 -9.65 -10.61 19.72
N CYS A 33 -9.31 -11.37 18.68
CA CYS A 33 -9.98 -11.34 17.39
C CYS A 33 -10.67 -12.66 17.07
N THR A 34 -11.73 -12.58 16.27
CA THR A 34 -12.42 -13.69 15.64
C THR A 34 -12.17 -13.59 14.16
N CYS A 35 -11.56 -14.62 13.58
CA CYS A 35 -11.21 -14.66 12.16
C CYS A 35 -12.01 -15.75 11.46
N THR A 36 -12.54 -15.39 10.30
CA THR A 36 -13.10 -16.33 9.32
C THR A 36 -12.19 -16.35 8.08
N LYS A 37 -12.65 -16.97 6.98
CA LYS A 37 -11.90 -16.97 5.72
C LYS A 37 -11.76 -15.58 5.11
N GLU A 38 -12.78 -14.74 5.30
CA GLU A 38 -12.89 -13.44 4.62
C GLU A 38 -12.97 -12.26 5.59
N THR A 39 -13.26 -12.52 6.87
CA THR A 39 -13.53 -11.47 7.86
C THR A 39 -12.64 -11.59 9.10
N ILE A 40 -12.19 -10.46 9.61
CA ILE A 40 -11.45 -10.35 10.88
C ILE A 40 -12.16 -9.32 11.76
N ILE A 41 -12.61 -9.75 12.94
CA ILE A 41 -13.29 -8.89 13.91
C ILE A 41 -12.51 -8.90 15.21
N CYS A 42 -11.99 -7.75 15.61
CA CYS A 42 -11.19 -7.53 16.79
C CYS A 42 -11.91 -6.60 17.74
N VAL A 43 -12.14 -7.02 18.99
CA VAL A 43 -12.84 -6.21 19.99
C VAL A 43 -11.97 -6.08 21.24
N GLY A 44 -11.71 -4.85 21.68
CA GLY A 44 -10.94 -4.60 22.90
C GLY A 44 -9.43 -4.85 22.76
N THR A 45 -8.92 -5.03 21.55
CA THR A 45 -7.48 -5.20 21.26
C THR A 45 -6.93 -4.04 20.45
N ALA A 46 -5.76 -3.54 20.84
CA ALA A 46 -5.03 -2.51 20.12
C ALA A 46 -4.10 -3.09 19.02
N GLN A 47 -3.95 -4.42 18.96
CA GLN A 47 -3.03 -5.06 18.03
C GLN A 47 -3.68 -5.23 16.66
N ILE A 48 -3.19 -4.45 15.71
CA ILE A 48 -3.58 -4.55 14.30
C ILE A 48 -2.79 -5.72 13.68
N PRO A 49 -3.46 -6.70 13.05
CA PRO A 49 -2.77 -7.81 12.42
C PRO A 49 -1.90 -7.29 11.26
N ARG A 50 -0.58 -7.49 11.34
CA ARG A 50 0.38 -7.01 10.31
C ARG A 50 0.52 -7.96 9.11
N THR A 51 0.11 -9.21 9.29
CA THR A 51 0.07 -10.23 8.25
C THR A 51 -1.38 -10.64 8.11
N ILE A 52 -2.04 -10.16 7.08
CA ILE A 52 -3.44 -10.48 6.78
C ILE A 52 -3.45 -11.17 5.42
N PRO A 53 -4.22 -12.26 5.23
CA PRO A 53 -4.38 -12.86 3.91
C PRO A 53 -4.91 -11.83 2.92
N ASN A 54 -4.38 -11.83 1.68
CA ASN A 54 -4.84 -10.93 0.60
C ASN A 54 -6.34 -11.13 0.25
N GLU A 55 -6.97 -12.17 0.81
CA GLU A 55 -8.35 -12.61 0.54
C GLU A 55 -9.38 -12.00 1.52
N ILE A 56 -8.95 -11.23 2.53
CA ILE A 56 -9.85 -10.60 3.49
C ILE A 56 -10.63 -9.46 2.84
N ASN A 57 -11.95 -9.51 2.94
CA ASN A 57 -12.87 -8.47 2.47
C ASN A 57 -13.40 -7.59 3.60
N SER A 58 -13.32 -8.03 4.86
CA SER A 58 -13.87 -7.28 5.99
C SER A 58 -12.92 -7.28 7.19
N LEU A 59 -12.55 -6.07 7.64
CA LEU A 59 -11.74 -5.86 8.83
C LEU A 59 -12.45 -4.91 9.77
N SER A 60 -12.69 -5.38 11.01
CA SER A 60 -13.33 -4.60 12.05
C SER A 60 -12.48 -4.58 13.30
N MET A 61 -12.14 -3.38 13.79
CA MET A 61 -11.38 -3.18 15.01
C MET A 61 -12.12 -2.16 15.89
N VAL A 62 -12.71 -2.65 16.97
CA VAL A 62 -13.64 -1.86 17.80
C VAL A 62 -13.19 -1.85 19.25
N ASN A 63 -13.27 -0.68 19.90
CA ASN A 63 -12.93 -0.52 21.33
C ASN A 63 -11.49 -0.93 21.70
N GLY A 64 -10.57 -1.00 20.73
CA GLY A 64 -9.19 -1.38 20.95
C GLY A 64 -8.33 -0.31 21.61
N SER A 65 -8.80 0.95 21.62
CA SER A 65 -7.99 2.12 21.96
C SER A 65 -6.67 2.13 21.18
N ILE A 66 -6.76 1.87 19.87
CA ILE A 66 -5.63 1.89 18.95
C ILE A 66 -5.00 3.28 19.01
N ALA A 67 -3.81 3.37 19.62
CA ALA A 67 -3.15 4.65 19.86
C ALA A 67 -2.61 5.27 18.56
N GLU A 68 -2.18 4.43 17.62
CA GLU A 68 -1.57 4.90 16.38
C GLU A 68 -1.78 3.87 15.26
N ILE A 69 -2.22 4.36 14.11
CA ILE A 69 -2.26 3.64 12.84
C ILE A 69 -1.15 4.26 11.99
N THR A 70 -0.37 3.42 11.30
CA THR A 70 0.73 3.89 10.44
C THR A 70 0.30 3.99 8.99
N GLU A 71 1.02 4.79 8.21
CA GLU A 71 0.87 4.86 6.75
C GLU A 71 0.98 3.47 6.12
N GLY A 72 0.19 3.22 5.07
CA GLY A 72 0.22 1.96 4.33
C GLY A 72 -0.18 0.71 5.13
N MET A 73 -0.73 0.86 6.35
CA MET A 73 -1.08 -0.30 7.18
C MET A 73 -2.10 -1.24 6.52
N PHE A 74 -2.95 -0.72 5.65
CA PHE A 74 -3.93 -1.50 4.89
C PHE A 74 -3.50 -1.80 3.44
N SER A 75 -2.28 -1.45 3.04
CA SER A 75 -1.77 -1.64 1.67
C SER A 75 -1.75 -3.10 1.20
N LEU A 76 -1.62 -4.05 2.13
CA LEU A 76 -1.64 -5.49 1.85
C LEU A 76 -3.06 -6.08 1.77
N MET A 77 -4.11 -5.25 1.82
CA MET A 77 -5.52 -5.67 1.71
C MET A 77 -6.25 -4.91 0.60
N PRO A 78 -5.82 -5.00 -0.67
CA PRO A 78 -6.46 -4.27 -1.77
C PRO A 78 -7.91 -4.71 -2.04
N SER A 79 -8.29 -5.92 -1.60
CA SER A 79 -9.64 -6.49 -1.74
C SER A 79 -10.58 -6.14 -0.58
N LEU A 80 -10.16 -5.27 0.36
CA LEU A 80 -10.97 -4.90 1.51
C LEU A 80 -12.19 -4.08 1.07
N GLN A 81 -13.37 -4.56 1.41
CA GLN A 81 -14.67 -3.92 1.11
C GLN A 81 -15.26 -3.22 2.33
N LEU A 82 -15.04 -3.73 3.54
CA LEU A 82 -15.51 -3.13 4.78
C LEU A 82 -14.35 -2.90 5.74
N LEU A 83 -14.18 -1.65 6.17
CA LEU A 83 -13.24 -1.26 7.21
C LEU A 83 -13.98 -0.58 8.36
N SER A 84 -13.92 -1.14 9.56
CA SER A 84 -14.42 -0.51 10.78
C SER A 84 -13.28 -0.24 11.74
N LEU A 85 -13.14 1.02 12.15
CA LEU A 85 -12.20 1.49 13.18
C LEU A 85 -12.95 2.22 14.31
N ALA A 86 -14.18 1.78 14.57
CA ALA A 86 -15.08 2.47 15.49
C ALA A 86 -14.60 2.44 16.96
N ASN A 87 -14.88 3.51 17.68
CA ASN A 87 -14.65 3.65 19.13
C ASN A 87 -13.19 3.44 19.56
N ASN A 88 -12.22 3.84 18.74
CA ASN A 88 -10.79 3.76 19.09
C ASN A 88 -10.21 5.07 19.63
N LYS A 89 -11.05 6.10 19.84
CA LYS A 89 -10.66 7.42 20.35
C LYS A 89 -9.58 8.12 19.50
N MET A 90 -9.51 7.78 18.23
CA MET A 90 -8.52 8.36 17.31
C MET A 90 -8.77 9.85 17.13
N ARG A 91 -7.68 10.62 17.16
CA ARG A 91 -7.69 12.07 16.94
C ARG A 91 -7.31 12.44 15.52
N PHE A 92 -6.48 11.61 14.88
CA PHE A 92 -5.95 11.78 13.54
C PHE A 92 -5.85 10.43 12.87
N LEU A 93 -5.78 10.42 11.54
CA LEU A 93 -5.38 9.28 10.75
C LEU A 93 -4.17 9.67 9.90
N PRO A 94 -3.20 8.76 9.71
CA PRO A 94 -2.07 9.00 8.82
C PRO A 94 -2.56 9.23 7.39
N ARG A 95 -1.86 10.09 6.64
CA ARG A 95 -2.19 10.37 5.25
C ARG A 95 -2.12 9.08 4.41
N ASP A 96 -2.93 9.03 3.35
CA ASP A 96 -2.94 7.94 2.38
C ASP A 96 -3.25 6.55 2.99
N LEU A 97 -3.81 6.51 4.21
CA LEU A 97 -4.21 5.26 4.88
C LEU A 97 -5.16 4.41 4.04
N PHE A 98 -6.03 5.07 3.27
CA PHE A 98 -7.05 4.44 2.44
C PHE A 98 -6.66 4.40 0.96
N PHE A 99 -5.42 4.76 0.62
CA PHE A 99 -5.05 4.93 -0.79
C PHE A 99 -5.13 3.62 -1.59
N ASP A 100 -4.61 2.52 -1.05
CA ASP A 100 -4.58 1.22 -1.73
C ASP A 100 -5.90 0.44 -1.56
N LEU A 101 -6.96 1.06 -1.02
CA LEU A 101 -8.25 0.43 -0.73
C LEU A 101 -9.27 0.68 -1.86
N ASP A 102 -8.91 0.31 -3.08
CA ASP A 102 -9.74 0.55 -4.28
C ASP A 102 -11.10 -0.17 -4.23
N SER A 103 -11.19 -1.27 -3.47
CA SER A 103 -12.41 -2.08 -3.32
C SER A 103 -13.32 -1.62 -2.18
N LEU A 104 -12.99 -0.54 -1.47
CA LEU A 104 -13.68 -0.16 -0.24
C LEU A 104 -15.10 0.33 -0.52
N LEU A 105 -16.08 -0.35 0.09
CA LEU A 105 -17.50 -0.05 -0.03
C LEU A 105 -18.06 0.61 1.23
N GLU A 106 -17.56 0.22 2.41
CA GLU A 106 -18.05 0.70 3.69
C GLU A 106 -16.90 1.09 4.64
N LEU A 107 -17.01 2.27 5.24
CA LEU A 107 -16.07 2.78 6.23
C LEU A 107 -16.82 3.23 7.50
N ASP A 108 -16.51 2.60 8.64
CA ASP A 108 -17.05 2.99 9.95
C ASP A 108 -15.96 3.62 10.82
N LEU A 109 -16.11 4.91 11.09
CA LEU A 109 -15.20 5.70 11.92
C LEU A 109 -15.90 6.30 13.14
N ARG A 110 -17.10 5.84 13.48
CA ARG A 110 -17.89 6.37 14.62
C ARG A 110 -17.17 6.23 15.95
N GLY A 111 -17.50 7.10 16.90
CA GLY A 111 -16.97 7.03 18.26
C GLY A 111 -15.48 7.38 18.38
N ASN A 112 -14.88 7.93 17.33
CA ASN A 112 -13.55 8.55 17.38
C ASN A 112 -13.65 10.03 17.76
N SER A 113 -12.51 10.66 18.02
CA SER A 113 -12.41 12.04 18.55
C SER A 113 -11.57 12.94 17.65
N PHE A 114 -11.91 12.95 16.36
CA PHE A 114 -11.13 13.65 15.33
C PHE A 114 -11.03 15.15 15.56
N GLN A 115 -9.82 15.69 15.40
CA GLN A 115 -9.57 17.13 15.43
C GLN A 115 -9.67 17.68 14.01
N CYS A 116 -10.62 18.58 13.76
CA CYS A 116 -10.85 19.20 12.47
C CYS A 116 -9.90 20.38 12.24
N ILE A 117 -8.61 20.05 12.22
CA ILE A 117 -7.49 20.95 11.92
C ILE A 117 -6.78 20.51 10.63
N CYS A 118 -5.73 21.23 10.24
CA CYS A 118 -5.00 21.00 9.00
C CYS A 118 -4.45 19.58 8.82
N GLU A 119 -4.02 18.91 9.90
CA GLU A 119 -3.52 17.53 9.87
C GLU A 119 -4.57 16.53 9.36
N ASN A 120 -5.86 16.75 9.65
CA ASN A 120 -6.97 15.93 9.16
C ASN A 120 -7.61 16.48 7.87
N LYS A 121 -7.01 17.49 7.23
CA LYS A 121 -7.54 18.05 5.96
C LYS A 121 -7.69 16.98 4.90
N TRP A 122 -6.70 16.08 4.77
CA TRP A 122 -6.73 15.00 3.79
C TRP A 122 -7.93 14.09 4.02
N LEU A 123 -8.25 13.76 5.28
CA LEU A 123 -9.38 12.89 5.64
C LEU A 123 -10.70 13.58 5.27
N MET A 124 -10.85 14.86 5.60
CA MET A 124 -12.03 15.66 5.22
C MET A 124 -12.21 15.72 3.69
N THR A 125 -11.11 15.88 2.93
CA THR A 125 -11.15 15.86 1.46
C THR A 125 -11.49 14.47 0.91
N TRP A 126 -10.88 13.41 1.45
CA TRP A 126 -11.15 12.04 1.03
C TRP A 126 -12.62 11.66 1.27
N LEU A 127 -13.16 11.99 2.44
CA LEU A 127 -14.55 11.73 2.80
C LEU A 127 -15.57 12.41 1.89
N LYS A 128 -15.21 13.55 1.30
CA LYS A 128 -16.06 14.26 0.33
C LYS A 128 -16.06 13.66 -1.07
N ASN A 129 -14.95 13.02 -1.44
CA ASN A 129 -14.71 12.54 -2.80
C ASN A 129 -14.86 11.02 -2.94
N THR A 130 -14.92 10.29 -1.82
CA THR A 130 -15.04 8.84 -1.83
C THR A 130 -16.44 8.39 -2.27
N ASN A 131 -16.49 7.26 -2.99
CA ASN A 131 -17.73 6.58 -3.34
C ASN A 131 -18.18 5.59 -2.26
N ALA A 132 -17.35 5.33 -1.25
CA ALA A 132 -17.68 4.42 -0.16
C ALA A 132 -18.78 5.02 0.73
N THR A 133 -19.63 4.15 1.29
CA THR A 133 -20.60 4.54 2.31
C THR A 133 -19.86 4.75 3.63
N VAL A 134 -19.85 5.99 4.12
CA VAL A 134 -19.19 6.34 5.38
C VAL A 134 -20.22 6.66 6.46
N SER A 135 -20.02 6.07 7.64
CA SER A 135 -20.79 6.40 8.84
C SER A 135 -20.72 7.89 9.22
N ASP A 136 -21.70 8.43 9.93
CA ASP A 136 -21.65 9.82 10.42
C ASP A 136 -20.49 10.05 11.41
N VAL A 137 -19.54 10.91 11.03
CA VAL A 137 -18.37 11.29 11.86
C VAL A 137 -18.42 12.77 12.18
N PHE A 138 -18.14 13.11 13.45
CA PHE A 138 -18.18 14.48 13.95
C PHE A 138 -16.83 14.94 14.48
N CYS A 139 -16.56 16.24 14.36
CA CYS A 139 -15.38 16.87 14.96
C CYS A 139 -15.49 16.88 16.49
N ALA A 140 -14.44 16.46 17.17
CA ALA A 140 -14.30 16.62 18.62
C ALA A 140 -13.70 17.97 19.01
N GLY A 141 -12.94 18.59 18.10
CA GLY A 141 -12.32 19.91 18.26
C GLY A 141 -11.83 20.45 16.91
N PRO A 142 -11.32 21.69 16.84
CA PRO A 142 -11.31 22.72 17.90
C PRO A 142 -12.74 23.18 18.27
N ASN A 143 -12.90 24.00 19.32
CA ASN A 143 -14.21 24.33 19.92
C ASN A 143 -15.25 24.89 18.92
N ASP A 144 -14.78 25.64 17.94
CA ASP A 144 -15.54 26.24 16.83
C ASP A 144 -15.99 25.21 15.77
N MET A 145 -15.33 24.05 15.71
CA MET A 145 -15.67 22.95 14.81
C MET A 145 -16.39 21.80 15.52
N LYS A 146 -16.32 21.74 16.86
CA LYS A 146 -16.89 20.66 17.66
C LYS A 146 -18.37 20.41 17.33
N GLY A 147 -18.71 19.14 17.08
CA GLY A 147 -20.06 18.70 16.76
C GLY A 147 -20.48 18.88 15.29
N LYS A 148 -19.66 19.52 14.45
CA LYS A 148 -19.91 19.56 12.99
C LYS A 148 -19.54 18.22 12.36
N ARG A 149 -20.29 17.82 11.32
CA ARG A 149 -20.03 16.63 10.52
C ARG A 149 -18.78 16.83 9.68
N LEU A 150 -17.85 15.88 9.69
CA LEU A 150 -16.58 15.98 8.95
C LEU A 150 -16.82 16.19 7.43
N ASN A 151 -17.79 15.46 6.87
CA ASN A 151 -18.08 15.44 5.43
C ASN A 151 -18.67 16.77 4.94
N ASP A 152 -19.32 17.53 5.82
CA ASP A 152 -20.04 18.76 5.47
C ASP A 152 -19.17 20.01 5.63
N LEU A 153 -17.99 19.88 6.23
CA LEU A 153 -17.16 21.04 6.54
C LEU A 153 -16.59 21.69 5.27
N PRO A 154 -16.71 23.02 5.10
CA PRO A 154 -16.00 23.70 4.02
C PRO A 154 -14.51 23.44 4.17
N ILE A 155 -13.86 23.00 3.09
CA ILE A 155 -12.41 22.87 3.08
C ILE A 155 -11.87 24.29 3.24
N PRO A 156 -11.10 24.60 4.30
CA PRO A 156 -10.67 25.97 4.56
C PRO A 156 -10.01 26.58 3.32
N PRO A 157 -10.54 27.70 2.78
CA PRO A 157 -9.93 28.40 1.65
C PRO A 157 -8.76 29.25 2.20
N GLY A 158 -7.59 28.64 2.27
CA GLY A 158 -6.37 29.19 2.87
C GLY A 158 -5.44 28.07 3.32
N GLU A 159 -4.15 28.19 2.99
CA GLU A 159 -3.15 27.12 3.02
C GLU A 159 -2.95 26.51 4.41
N CYS A 160 -3.46 25.29 4.59
CA CYS A 160 -2.80 24.35 5.46
C CYS A 160 -1.40 24.08 4.88
N ILE A 161 -0.39 24.75 5.42
CA ILE A 161 1.01 24.51 5.08
C ILE A 161 1.44 23.27 5.87
N SER A 162 1.84 22.23 5.15
CA SER A 162 2.50 21.05 5.71
C SER A 162 3.77 20.83 4.88
N THR A 163 4.85 20.50 5.58
CA THR A 163 6.13 20.12 4.98
C THR A 163 6.25 18.60 4.82
N ASP A 164 5.15 17.87 5.01
CA ASP A 164 5.17 16.41 4.94
C ASP A 164 5.36 15.95 3.50
N PHE A 165 6.02 14.80 3.34
CA PHE A 165 6.13 14.15 2.04
C PHE A 165 4.76 13.63 1.62
N VAL A 166 4.16 14.24 0.60
CA VAL A 166 2.91 13.78 0.00
C VAL A 166 3.24 12.98 -1.24
N ARG A 167 2.71 11.76 -1.36
CA ARG A 167 2.94 10.96 -2.56
C ARG A 167 2.21 11.59 -3.75
N HIS A 168 2.98 12.18 -4.65
CA HIS A 168 2.48 12.86 -5.84
C HIS A 168 2.02 11.87 -6.93
N GLN A 169 2.83 10.85 -7.20
CA GLN A 169 2.58 9.85 -8.24
C GLN A 169 3.22 8.52 -7.84
N SER A 170 2.56 7.41 -8.16
CA SER A 170 3.16 6.08 -8.11
C SER A 170 3.49 5.63 -9.52
N ILE A 171 4.75 5.36 -9.79
CA ILE A 171 5.21 4.88 -11.09
C ILE A 171 5.30 3.35 -11.01
N PRO A 172 4.57 2.59 -11.85
CA PRO A 172 4.51 1.12 -11.76
C PRO A 172 5.75 0.45 -12.35
N VAL A 173 6.94 0.87 -11.90
CA VAL A 173 8.25 0.35 -12.31
C VAL A 173 8.99 -0.10 -11.07
N GLN A 174 9.43 -1.36 -11.06
CA GLN A 174 10.31 -1.89 -10.02
C GLN A 174 11.75 -1.46 -10.33
N ALA A 175 12.11 -0.27 -9.87
CA ALA A 175 13.42 0.32 -10.08
C ALA A 175 14.40 -0.04 -8.95
N MET A 176 15.66 -0.30 -9.30
CA MET A 176 16.76 -0.51 -8.36
C MET A 176 17.48 0.80 -8.01
N SER A 177 17.48 1.76 -8.93
CA SER A 177 17.98 3.12 -8.71
C SER A 177 17.13 4.12 -9.49
N ALA A 178 17.13 5.37 -9.03
CA ALA A 178 16.49 6.49 -9.67
C ALA A 178 17.44 7.68 -9.68
N ASP A 179 17.64 8.28 -10.85
CA ASP A 179 18.51 9.45 -11.05
C ASP A 179 17.72 10.57 -11.71
N ILE A 180 17.92 11.80 -11.23
CA ILE A 180 17.24 13.00 -11.74
C ILE A 180 18.26 13.81 -12.53
N PHE A 181 17.91 14.22 -13.75
CA PHE A 181 18.75 15.08 -14.56
C PHE A 181 17.92 16.11 -15.33
N SER A 182 18.56 17.22 -15.70
CA SER A 182 17.94 18.26 -16.51
C SER A 182 18.57 18.29 -17.89
N PHE A 183 17.75 18.38 -18.94
CA PHE A 183 18.21 18.48 -20.32
C PHE A 183 17.31 19.44 -21.08
N LYS A 184 17.91 20.42 -21.77
CA LYS A 184 17.16 21.47 -22.50
C LYS A 184 16.09 22.18 -21.66
N GLU A 185 16.40 22.43 -20.38
CA GLU A 185 15.49 23.08 -19.40
C GLU A 185 14.31 22.22 -18.92
N ASP A 186 14.15 21.00 -19.44
CA ASP A 186 13.18 20.02 -18.95
C ASP A 186 13.80 19.11 -17.87
N ILE A 187 12.94 18.56 -16.99
CA ILE A 187 13.32 17.66 -15.91
C ILE A 187 12.99 16.22 -16.29
N TYR A 188 13.98 15.35 -16.13
CA TYR A 188 13.87 13.92 -16.41
C TYR A 188 14.22 13.07 -15.20
N ILE A 189 13.63 11.89 -15.14
CA ILE A 189 13.97 10.83 -14.19
C ILE A 189 14.38 9.59 -14.98
N ALA A 190 15.56 9.06 -14.70
CA ALA A 190 16.02 7.77 -15.18
C ALA A 190 15.78 6.71 -14.10
N LEU A 191 15.03 5.66 -14.42
CA LEU A 191 14.71 4.55 -13.52
C LEU A 191 15.36 3.27 -14.04
N ALA A 192 16.33 2.71 -13.32
CA ALA A 192 16.96 1.46 -13.69
C ALA A 192 16.07 0.27 -13.26
N ALA A 193 15.46 -0.42 -14.22
CA ALA A 193 14.53 -1.53 -14.00
C ALA A 193 15.18 -2.88 -14.40
N PRO A 194 15.88 -3.57 -13.48
CA PRO A 194 16.60 -4.80 -13.79
C PRO A 194 15.66 -5.93 -14.25
N ASN A 195 14.45 -6.00 -13.69
CA ASN A 195 13.46 -7.03 -14.04
C ASN A 195 13.05 -6.99 -15.52
N THR A 196 13.13 -5.81 -16.15
CA THR A 196 12.81 -5.63 -17.57
C THR A 196 14.06 -5.40 -18.42
N ASN A 197 15.27 -5.50 -17.85
CA ASN A 197 16.54 -5.21 -18.53
C ASN A 197 16.50 -3.86 -19.26
N SER A 198 16.01 -2.83 -18.56
CA SER A 198 15.82 -1.53 -19.18
C SER A 198 15.96 -0.37 -18.20
N CYS A 199 16.34 0.80 -18.72
CA CYS A 199 16.29 2.07 -18.03
C CYS A 199 15.16 2.90 -18.61
N VAL A 200 14.11 3.11 -17.81
CA VAL A 200 12.93 3.88 -18.20
C VAL A 200 13.21 5.35 -17.94
N ILE A 201 13.12 6.17 -18.98
CA ILE A 201 13.27 7.62 -18.88
C ILE A 201 11.88 8.24 -18.83
N MET A 202 11.66 9.09 -17.83
CA MET A 202 10.42 9.84 -17.66
C MET A 202 10.70 11.33 -17.75
N GLU A 203 9.75 12.07 -18.29
CA GLU A 203 9.80 13.53 -18.47
C GLU A 203 8.68 14.18 -17.66
N TRP A 204 8.95 15.33 -17.07
CA TRP A 204 7.93 16.13 -16.40
C TRP A 204 6.99 16.82 -17.40
N ASP A 205 5.70 16.55 -17.28
CA ASP A 205 4.65 17.24 -18.01
C ASP A 205 4.18 18.48 -17.22
N HIS A 206 4.49 19.67 -17.73
CA HIS A 206 4.10 20.93 -17.09
C HIS A 206 2.60 21.26 -17.17
N ILE A 207 1.84 20.56 -18.03
CA ILE A 207 0.40 20.77 -18.20
C ILE A 207 -0.35 19.83 -17.28
N GLU A 208 -0.05 18.53 -17.34
CA GLU A 208 -0.70 17.53 -16.49
C GLU A 208 -0.11 17.47 -15.07
N MET A 209 1.01 18.17 -14.85
CA MET A 209 1.74 18.19 -13.59
C MET A 209 2.09 16.76 -13.13
N ASN A 210 2.62 15.92 -14.01
CA ASN A 210 2.99 14.54 -13.73
C ASN A 210 4.25 14.11 -14.49
N PHE A 211 4.85 12.97 -14.12
CA PHE A 211 5.89 12.35 -14.93
C PHE A 211 5.28 11.38 -15.93
N ARG A 212 5.58 11.59 -17.22
CA ARG A 212 5.18 10.72 -18.33
C ARG A 212 6.37 9.94 -18.87
N LYS A 213 6.10 8.78 -19.46
CA LYS A 213 7.17 7.98 -20.10
C LYS A 213 7.69 8.72 -21.33
N PHE A 214 9.00 8.92 -21.39
CA PHE A 214 9.68 9.60 -22.49
C PHE A 214 10.43 8.62 -23.38
N ASP A 215 11.28 7.78 -22.79
CA ASP A 215 12.13 6.83 -23.53
C ASP A 215 12.39 5.55 -22.72
N ASN A 216 12.96 4.54 -23.38
CA ASN A 216 13.33 3.28 -22.76
C ASN A 216 14.65 2.75 -23.34
N ILE A 217 15.72 2.82 -22.56
CA ILE A 217 17.04 2.32 -22.93
C ILE A 217 17.13 0.86 -22.52
N THR A 218 17.25 -0.05 -23.49
CA THR A 218 17.42 -1.48 -23.19
C THR A 218 18.88 -1.78 -22.84
N GLY A 219 19.10 -2.59 -21.82
CA GLY A 219 20.43 -2.98 -21.35
C GLY A 219 20.34 -4.28 -20.55
N ARG A 220 21.16 -5.27 -20.90
CA ARG A 220 21.19 -6.53 -20.16
C ARG A 220 22.14 -6.43 -18.97
N ASP A 221 21.71 -6.96 -17.84
CA ASP A 221 22.60 -7.14 -16.69
C ASP A 221 23.77 -8.08 -17.05
N ILE A 222 24.99 -7.68 -16.71
CA ILE A 222 26.20 -8.47 -16.92
C ILE A 222 26.14 -9.80 -16.15
N HIS A 223 25.43 -9.85 -15.02
CA HIS A 223 25.22 -11.12 -14.31
C HIS A 223 24.33 -12.11 -15.07
N SER A 224 23.52 -11.65 -16.03
CA SER A 224 22.75 -12.54 -16.93
C SER A 224 23.58 -13.14 -18.08
N LEU A 225 24.80 -12.64 -18.30
CA LEU A 225 25.70 -13.10 -19.37
C LEU A 225 26.67 -14.21 -18.92
N GLN A 226 26.68 -14.57 -17.62
CA GLN A 226 27.62 -15.53 -17.05
C GLN A 226 26.98 -16.92 -16.83
N VAL A 227 26.40 -17.55 -17.86
CA VAL A 227 26.05 -19.00 -17.80
C VAL A 227 26.40 -19.79 -19.07
N ASP A 228 26.80 -19.18 -20.18
CA ASP A 228 27.27 -19.95 -21.35
C ASP A 228 28.80 -19.96 -21.41
N GLY A 229 29.41 -20.63 -20.44
CA GLY A 229 30.78 -21.11 -20.58
C GLY A 229 30.83 -22.20 -21.66
N PRO A 230 31.79 -22.18 -22.60
CA PRO A 230 31.82 -23.14 -23.68
C PRO A 230 32.04 -24.56 -23.14
N THR A 231 31.04 -25.42 -23.33
CA THR A 231 31.17 -26.87 -23.20
C THR A 231 31.70 -27.44 -24.51
N GLY A 232 32.94 -27.95 -24.49
CA GLY A 232 33.54 -28.76 -25.56
C GLY A 232 34.05 -27.96 -26.77
N THR A 233 35.08 -28.34 -27.51
CA THR A 233 35.80 -29.61 -27.66
C THR A 233 37.11 -29.34 -28.40
N GLN A 234 38.24 -29.82 -27.86
CA GLN A 234 39.26 -30.64 -28.54
C GLN A 234 40.28 -31.11 -27.51
#